data_AF-A0A662EJF5-F1
#
_entry.id   AF-A0A662EJF5-F1
#
_cell.length_a   1.000
_cell.length_b   1.000
_cell.length_c   1.000
_cell.angle_alpha   90.00
_cell.angle_beta   90.00
_cell.angle_gamma   90.00
#
_symmetry.space_group_name_H-M   'P 1'
#
loop_
_entity.id
_entity.type
_entity.pdbx_description
1 polymer ?
#
loop_
_entity_poly.entity_id
_entity_poly.type
_entity_poly.pdbx_seq_one_letter_code
_entity_poly.pdbx_strand_id
1 'polypeptide(L)'
;NPDGGWGEDIMSYHREDMRGRGPSTASQTAWALLALIAAGGARSEAVERGIEYLIHTQNDEGTWNEPYFTGTGFPTDFMINYHLYRHYFPLMALGRYRQETTRHASRVTRHR
;
A
#
# COMPACT_ATOMS: atom_id res chain seq x y z
N ASN A 1 -0.32 9.58 3.93
CA ASN A 1 -1.39 10.26 4.69
C ASN A 1 -1.09 10.27 6.19
N PRO A 2 -1.78 11.10 7.00
CA PRO A 2 -1.59 11.15 8.46
C PRO A 2 -1.83 9.78 9.14
N ASP A 3 -2.76 8.98 8.61
CA ASP A 3 -3.08 7.62 9.06
C ASP A 3 -2.03 6.55 8.69
N GLY A 4 -0.95 6.94 8.00
CA GLY A 4 0.12 6.04 7.56
C GLY A 4 -0.07 5.45 6.16
N GLY A 5 -1.29 5.43 5.62
CA GLY A 5 -1.57 4.89 4.30
C GLY A 5 -1.25 5.85 3.15
N TRP A 6 -1.42 5.35 1.92
CA TRP A 6 -1.41 6.13 0.68
C TRP A 6 -2.72 5.98 -0.07
N GLY A 7 -3.09 7.03 -0.78
CA GLY A 7 -4.19 6.99 -1.72
C GLY A 7 -4.12 8.14 -2.72
N GLU A 8 -4.74 7.92 -3.86
CA GLU A 8 -4.84 8.87 -4.95
C GLU A 8 -6.27 8.86 -5.48
N ASP A 9 -6.89 10.03 -5.49
CA ASP A 9 -8.25 10.22 -5.98
C ASP A 9 -8.29 10.27 -7.51
N ILE A 10 -9.41 9.87 -8.10
CA ILE A 10 -9.62 9.86 -9.56
C ILE A 10 -9.45 11.26 -10.19
N MET A 11 -9.63 12.32 -9.40
CA MET A 11 -9.42 13.69 -9.87
C MET A 11 -7.95 13.98 -10.24
N SER A 12 -7.00 13.14 -9.83
CA SER A 12 -5.58 13.21 -10.23
C SER A 12 -5.35 13.19 -11.75
N TYR A 13 -6.27 12.58 -12.51
CA TYR A 13 -6.23 12.59 -13.97
C TYR A 13 -6.45 13.99 -14.57
N HIS A 14 -7.25 14.83 -13.92
CA HIS A 14 -7.59 16.18 -14.40
C HIS A 14 -6.83 17.29 -13.67
N ARG A 15 -6.45 17.05 -12.42
CA ARG A 15 -5.91 18.05 -11.51
C ARG A 15 -4.52 17.65 -11.04
N GLU A 16 -3.51 18.40 -11.50
CA GLU A 16 -2.13 18.13 -11.13
C GLU A 16 -1.89 18.25 -9.63
N ASP A 17 -2.63 19.14 -8.96
CA ASP A 17 -2.57 19.34 -7.51
C ASP A 17 -3.19 18.21 -6.70
N MET A 18 -3.88 17.27 -7.36
CA MET A 18 -4.47 16.05 -6.78
C MET A 18 -3.61 14.79 -7.02
N ARG A 19 -2.52 14.87 -7.80
CA ARG A 19 -1.65 13.72 -8.05
C ARG A 19 -1.05 13.19 -6.75
N GLY A 20 -1.17 11.88 -6.54
CA GLY A 20 -0.76 11.18 -5.33
C GLY A 20 -1.50 11.61 -4.06
N ARG A 21 -2.70 12.21 -4.18
CA ARG A 21 -3.50 12.68 -3.05
C ARG A 21 -4.90 12.09 -3.09
N GLY A 22 -5.32 11.56 -1.95
CA GLY A 22 -6.65 10.99 -1.75
C GLY A 22 -6.72 10.28 -0.40
N PRO A 23 -7.92 9.85 0.02
CA PRO A 23 -8.09 8.98 1.18
C PRO A 23 -7.26 7.70 1.01
N SER A 24 -6.66 7.20 2.10
CA SER A 24 -5.88 5.97 2.03
C SER A 24 -6.73 4.79 1.57
N THR A 25 -6.20 4.00 0.65
CA THR A 25 -6.79 2.72 0.22
C THR A 25 -5.81 1.58 0.45
N ALA A 26 -6.31 0.37 0.68
CA ALA A 26 -5.46 -0.77 0.97
C ALA A 26 -4.58 -1.13 -0.24
N SER A 27 -5.14 -1.08 -1.46
CA SER A 27 -4.39 -1.36 -2.68
C SER A 27 -3.32 -0.31 -2.99
N GLN A 28 -3.63 0.99 -2.93
CA GLN A 28 -2.64 2.04 -3.20
C GLN A 28 -1.57 2.12 -2.11
N THR A 29 -1.93 1.91 -0.84
CA THR A 29 -0.96 1.76 0.26
C THR A 29 -0.01 0.60 -0.02
N ALA A 30 -0.53 -0.55 -0.43
CA ALA A 30 0.29 -1.69 -0.78
C ALA A 30 1.22 -1.42 -1.97
N TRP A 31 0.80 -0.66 -3.00
CA TRP A 31 1.67 -0.28 -4.10
C TRP A 31 2.85 0.59 -3.65
N ALA A 32 2.57 1.61 -2.83
CA ALA A 32 3.60 2.47 -2.26
C ALA A 32 4.59 1.64 -1.41
N LEU A 33 4.08 0.74 -0.57
CA LEU A 33 4.91 -0.16 0.24
C LEU A 33 5.79 -1.07 -0.62
N LEU A 34 5.22 -1.71 -1.65
CA LEU A 34 5.96 -2.57 -2.55
C LEU A 34 7.11 -1.82 -3.26
N ALA A 35 6.86 -0.58 -3.68
CA ALA A 35 7.88 0.29 -4.27
C ALA A 35 9.00 0.65 -3.29
N LEU A 36 8.64 1.11 -2.08
CA LEU A 36 9.61 1.49 -1.04
C LEU A 36 10.45 0.30 -0.56
N ILE A 37 9.83 -0.87 -0.39
CA ILE A 37 10.52 -2.12 -0.02
C ILE A 37 11.48 -2.52 -1.15
N ALA A 38 11.04 -2.46 -2.42
CA ALA A 38 11.90 -2.78 -3.56
C ALA A 38 13.11 -1.82 -3.67
N ALA A 39 12.96 -0.58 -3.23
CA ALA A 39 14.05 0.39 -3.14
C ALA A 39 14.99 0.18 -1.94
N GLY A 40 14.80 -0.88 -1.13
CA GLY A 40 15.61 -1.18 0.05
C GLY A 40 15.17 -0.45 1.32
N GLY A 41 14.07 0.31 1.27
CA GLY A 41 13.53 1.10 2.38
C GLY A 41 12.67 0.32 3.38
N ALA A 42 12.84 -1.01 3.48
CA ALA A 42 11.94 -1.88 4.22
C ALA A 42 11.83 -1.57 5.73
N ARG A 43 12.78 -0.85 6.33
CA ARG A 43 12.76 -0.40 7.74
C ARG A 43 12.63 1.11 7.89
N SER A 44 12.18 1.80 6.84
CA SER A 44 11.90 3.23 6.94
C SER A 44 10.62 3.45 7.75
N GLU A 45 10.57 4.56 8.48
CA GLU A 45 9.38 4.97 9.25
C GLU A 45 8.12 5.01 8.37
N ALA A 46 8.27 5.46 7.11
CA ALA A 46 7.16 5.47 6.16
C ALA A 46 6.61 4.06 5.89
N VAL A 47 7.49 3.07 5.67
CA VAL A 47 7.07 1.68 5.47
C VAL A 47 6.41 1.11 6.72
N GLU A 48 7.00 1.36 7.90
CA GLU A 48 6.44 0.87 9.17
C GLU A 48 5.02 1.41 9.40
N ARG A 49 4.81 2.72 9.22
CA ARG A 49 3.48 3.35 9.32
C ARG A 49 2.48 2.82 8.29
N GLY A 50 2.92 2.52 7.07
CA GLY A 50 2.05 1.93 6.05
C GLY A 50 1.68 0.47 6.35
N ILE A 51 2.62 -0.30 6.92
CA ILE A 51 2.35 -1.67 7.38
C ILE A 51 1.37 -1.65 8.54
N GLU A 52 1.54 -0.75 9.50
CA GLU A 52 0.60 -0.55 10.60
C GLU A 52 -0.79 -0.17 10.07
N TYR A 53 -0.89 0.74 9.10
CA TYR A 53 -2.17 1.06 8.46
C TYR A 53 -2.85 -0.20 7.91
N LEU A 54 -2.13 -1.05 7.17
CA LEU A 54 -2.73 -2.28 6.63
C LEU A 54 -3.16 -3.24 7.75
N ILE A 55 -2.37 -3.41 8.81
CA ILE A 55 -2.74 -4.28 9.93
C ILE A 55 -3.99 -3.77 10.66
N HIS A 56 -4.05 -2.46 10.96
CA HIS A 56 -5.15 -1.88 11.72
C HIS A 56 -6.46 -1.74 10.93
N THR A 57 -6.38 -1.74 9.59
CA THR A 57 -7.57 -1.62 8.72
C THR A 57 -8.06 -2.94 8.14
N GLN A 58 -7.38 -4.05 8.44
CA GLN A 58 -7.89 -5.39 8.14
C GLN A 58 -9.11 -5.68 9.03
N ASN A 59 -10.19 -6.18 8.43
CA ASN A 59 -11.41 -6.55 9.15
C ASN A 59 -11.37 -8.02 9.63
N ASP A 60 -12.41 -8.43 10.35
CA ASP A 60 -12.53 -9.78 10.94
C ASP A 60 -12.58 -10.92 9.91
N GLU A 61 -12.91 -10.62 8.66
CA GLU A 61 -12.88 -11.58 7.55
C GLU A 61 -11.48 -11.69 6.90
N GLY A 62 -10.50 -10.94 7.40
CA GLY A 62 -9.14 -10.91 6.85
C GLY A 62 -9.03 -10.09 5.56
N THR A 63 -10.03 -9.28 5.22
CA THR A 63 -10.02 -8.38 4.05
C THR A 63 -9.89 -6.91 4.46
N TRP A 64 -9.76 -6.03 3.47
CA TRP A 64 -9.82 -4.59 3.62
C TRP A 64 -11.06 -4.02 2.95
N ASN A 65 -11.69 -3.04 3.58
CA ASN A 65 -12.70 -2.24 2.93
C ASN A 65 -12.03 -1.23 1.98
N GLU A 66 -12.52 -1.15 0.75
CA GLU A 66 -12.02 -0.21 -0.25
C GLU A 66 -13.21 0.34 -1.05
N PRO A 67 -13.81 1.46 -0.58
CA PRO A 67 -14.96 2.07 -1.23
C PRO A 67 -14.58 2.94 -2.44
N TYR A 68 -13.29 3.28 -2.59
CA TYR A 68 -12.78 4.12 -3.67
C TYR A 68 -12.31 3.29 -4.86
N PHE A 69 -12.48 3.81 -6.07
CA PHE A 69 -11.93 3.18 -7.26
C PHE A 69 -10.42 3.38 -7.34
N THR A 70 -9.69 2.30 -7.61
CA THR A 70 -8.23 2.32 -7.80
C THR A 70 -7.81 1.77 -9.16
N GLY A 71 -8.75 1.24 -9.95
CA GLY A 71 -8.54 0.80 -11.32
C GLY A 71 -9.10 1.81 -12.34
N THR A 72 -8.41 1.94 -13.47
CA THR A 72 -8.80 2.84 -14.56
C THR A 72 -9.00 2.06 -15.84
N GLY A 73 -10.16 2.22 -16.48
CA GLY A 73 -10.37 1.77 -17.84
C GLY A 73 -10.14 2.90 -18.84
N PHE A 74 -10.96 3.96 -18.76
CA PHE A 74 -10.74 5.21 -19.50
C PHE A 74 -10.58 6.35 -18.49
N PRO A 75 -9.45 7.09 -18.49
CA PRO A 75 -9.22 8.18 -17.56
C PRO A 75 -10.45 9.08 -17.45
N THR A 76 -11.01 9.17 -16.24
CA THR A 76 -12.15 10.00 -15.83
C THR A 76 -13.53 9.63 -16.38
N ASP A 77 -13.61 8.91 -17.50
CA ASP A 77 -14.89 8.48 -18.09
C ASP A 77 -15.34 7.09 -17.59
N PHE A 78 -14.40 6.22 -17.22
CA PHE A 78 -14.71 4.85 -16.83
C PHE A 78 -13.70 4.27 -15.84
N MET A 79 -14.11 4.20 -14.57
CA MET A 79 -13.33 3.64 -13.46
C MET A 79 -13.71 2.18 -13.21
N ILE A 80 -12.74 1.36 -12.81
CA ILE A 80 -12.93 -0.07 -12.57
C ILE A 80 -12.71 -0.37 -11.09
N ASN A 81 -13.66 -1.07 -10.48
CA ASN A 81 -13.47 -1.68 -9.17
C ASN A 81 -12.94 -3.10 -9.35
N TYR A 82 -11.63 -3.27 -9.28
CA TYR A 82 -11.04 -4.60 -9.21
C TYR A 82 -11.18 -5.15 -7.79
N HIS A 83 -12.26 -5.87 -7.53
CA HIS A 83 -12.60 -6.37 -6.19
C HIS A 83 -11.49 -7.14 -5.47
N LEU A 84 -10.58 -7.78 -6.21
CA LEU A 84 -9.47 -8.53 -5.60
C LEU A 84 -8.29 -7.64 -5.16
N TYR A 85 -8.17 -6.39 -5.64
CA TYR A 85 -7.02 -5.51 -5.37
C TYR A 85 -6.84 -5.25 -3.87
N ARG A 86 -7.95 -4.99 -3.17
CA ARG A 86 -8.00 -4.84 -1.70
C ARG A 86 -7.49 -6.05 -0.92
N HIS A 87 -7.39 -7.23 -1.54
CA HIS A 87 -6.92 -8.45 -0.86
C HIS A 87 -5.48 -8.78 -1.23
N TYR A 88 -5.18 -8.98 -2.51
CA TYR A 88 -3.91 -9.57 -2.89
C TYR A 88 -2.73 -8.59 -2.78
N PHE A 89 -2.96 -7.29 -3.00
CA PHE A 89 -1.88 -6.31 -2.89
C PHE A 89 -1.43 -6.13 -1.44
N PRO A 90 -2.33 -5.92 -0.45
CA PRO A 90 -1.95 -5.90 0.96
C PRO A 90 -1.23 -7.16 1.41
N LEU A 91 -1.73 -8.34 1.04
CA LEU A 91 -1.08 -9.61 1.36
C LEU A 91 0.33 -9.70 0.76
N MET A 92 0.50 -9.26 -0.49
CA MET A 92 1.81 -9.22 -1.14
C MET A 92 2.76 -8.27 -0.42
N ALA A 93 2.30 -7.06 -0.06
CA ALA A 93 3.11 -6.06 0.64
C ALA A 93 3.55 -6.55 2.03
N LEU A 94 2.61 -7.07 2.84
CA LEU A 94 2.90 -7.67 4.15
C LEU A 94 3.88 -8.84 4.04
N GLY A 95 3.69 -9.71 3.04
CA GLY A 95 4.58 -10.83 2.76
C GLY A 95 6.01 -10.38 2.43
N ARG A 96 6.18 -9.39 1.54
CA ARG A 96 7.51 -8.85 1.19
C ARG A 96 8.16 -8.15 2.37
N TYR A 97 7.41 -7.35 3.12
CA TYR A 97 7.91 -6.68 4.33
C TYR A 97 8.46 -7.69 5.34
N ARG A 98 7.71 -8.76 5.62
CA ARG A 98 8.16 -9.84 6.52
C ARG A 98 9.44 -10.51 6.02
N GLN A 99 9.55 -10.80 4.72
CA GLN A 99 10.74 -11.42 4.15
C GLN A 99 11.98 -10.55 4.33
N GLU A 100 11.89 -9.26 3.99
CA GLU A 100 13.02 -8.34 4.05
C GLU A 100 13.46 -8.02 5.49
N THR A 101 12.51 -7.82 6.40
CA THR A 101 12.83 -7.56 7.81
C THR A 101 13.47 -8.77 8.51
N THR A 102 13.04 -9.99 8.15
CA THR A 102 13.63 -11.26 8.64
C THR A 102 15.03 -11.50 8.05
N ARG A 103 15.22 -11.34 6.74
CA ARG A 103 16.53 -11.49 6.08
C ARG A 103 17.58 -10.57 6.68
N HIS A 104 17.21 -9.33 6.97
CA HIS A 104 18.09 -8.37 7.61
C HIS A 104 18.52 -8.83 9.00
N ALA A 105 17.59 -9.33 9.83
CA ALA A 105 17.90 -9.84 11.17
C ALA A 105 18.93 -10.99 11.12
N SER A 106 18.79 -11.91 10.15
CA SER A 106 19.75 -13.02 9.97
C SER A 106 21.14 -12.58 9.51
N ARG A 107 21.28 -11.46 8.77
CA ARG A 107 22.60 -10.93 8.36
C ARG A 107 23.32 -10.23 9.52
N VAL A 108 22.59 -9.48 10.35
CA VAL A 108 23.17 -8.79 11.52
C VAL A 108 23.76 -9.79 12.53
N THR A 109 23.08 -10.91 12.78
CA THR A 109 23.57 -11.95 13.71
C THR A 109 24.80 -12.70 13.19
N ARG A 110 25.04 -12.77 11.88
CA ARG A 110 26.20 -13.46 11.28
C ARG A 110 27.47 -12.61 11.22
N HIS A 111 27.42 -11.34 11.57
CA HIS A 111 28.57 -10.42 11.54
C HIS A 111 28.94 -9.91 12.95
N ARG A 112 28.46 -10.60 13.98
CA ARG A 112 28.93 -10.52 15.36
C ARG A 112 29.58 -11.85 15.73
#